data_AF-A0AAD6F3K5-F1
#
_entry.id   AF-A0AAD6F3K5-F1
#
_cell.length_a   1.000
_cell.length_b   1.000
_cell.length_c   1.000
_cell.angle_alpha   90.00
_cell.angle_beta   90.00
_cell.angle_gamma   90.00
#
_symmetry.space_group_name_H-M   'P 1'
#
loop_
_entity.id
_entity.type
_entity.pdbx_description
1 polymer ?
#
loop_
_entity_poly.entity_id
_entity_poly.type
_entity_poly.pdbx_seq_one_letter_code
_entity_poly.pdbx_strand_id
1 'polypeptide(L)'
;MFAELRFRDGQKEKLSVKVEPDLSSVISGVQELRSTVKILLSGLVEQERFCETKLSFSDSPGLHAAGEEEEQEESDEGDEGLQKARLQPPAKKSKNT
;
A
#
# COMPACT_ATOMS: atom_id res chain seq x y z
N MET A 1 -9.53 20.05 -7.84
CA MET A 1 -8.64 19.42 -6.83
C MET A 1 -7.37 18.93 -7.51
N PHE A 2 -6.20 19.02 -6.86
CA PHE A 2 -4.93 18.59 -7.45
C PHE A 2 -4.12 17.74 -6.47
N ALA A 3 -3.36 16.79 -7.00
CA ALA A 3 -2.34 16.03 -6.28
C ALA A 3 -1.08 15.93 -7.15
N GLU A 4 0.06 15.62 -6.53
CA GLU A 4 1.34 15.45 -7.22
C GLU A 4 1.98 14.16 -6.73
N LEU A 5 2.34 13.28 -7.67
CA LEU A 5 3.20 12.14 -7.42
C LEU A 5 4.64 12.53 -7.73
N ARG A 6 5.57 12.16 -6.83
CA ARG A 6 7.00 12.38 -7.00
C ARG A 6 7.71 11.04 -7.05
N PHE A 7 8.42 10.82 -8.14
CA PHE A 7 9.22 9.62 -8.34
C PHE A 7 10.60 9.79 -7.72
N ARG A 8 11.29 8.68 -7.49
CA ARG A 8 12.64 8.65 -6.89
C ARG A 8 13.71 9.30 -7.78
N ASP A 9 13.49 9.29 -9.09
CA ASP A 9 14.36 9.93 -10.08
C ASP A 9 14.14 11.46 -10.18
N GLY A 10 13.24 12.02 -9.35
CA GLY A 10 12.92 13.43 -9.33
C GLY A 10 11.83 13.85 -10.33
N GLN A 11 11.34 12.94 -11.18
CA GLN A 11 10.20 13.20 -12.03
C GLN A 11 8.94 13.45 -11.19
N LYS A 12 8.01 14.22 -11.75
CA LYS A 12 6.76 14.58 -11.09
C LYS A 12 5.59 14.42 -12.05
N GLU A 13 4.50 13.87 -11.53
CA GLU A 13 3.26 13.71 -12.27
C GLU A 13 2.13 14.39 -11.50
N LYS A 14 1.40 15.27 -12.18
CA LYS A 14 0.30 16.03 -11.59
C LYS A 14 -1.02 15.34 -11.91
N LEU A 15 -1.79 15.05 -10.87
CA LEU A 15 -3.15 14.53 -10.97
C LEU A 15 -4.13 15.66 -10.71
N SER A 16 -5.19 15.73 -11.51
CA SER A 16 -6.24 16.74 -11.34
C SER A 16 -7.61 16.10 -11.47
N VAL A 17 -8.48 16.39 -10.51
CA VAL A 17 -9.91 16.03 -10.56
C VAL A 17 -10.71 17.33 -10.56
N LYS A 18 -11.63 17.46 -11.52
CA LYS A 18 -12.54 18.60 -11.58
C LYS A 18 -13.60 18.43 -10.50
N VAL A 19 -13.78 19.47 -9.69
CA VAL A 19 -14.70 19.47 -8.55
C VAL A 19 -15.44 20.80 -8.55
N GLU A 20 -16.74 20.74 -8.38
CA GLU A 20 -17.64 21.90 -8.24
C GLU A 20 -17.69 22.35 -6.76
N PRO A 21 -18.10 23.61 -6.47
CA PRO A 21 -18.07 24.17 -5.11
C PRO A 21 -19.23 23.68 -4.24
N ASP A 22 -19.49 22.38 -4.23
CA ASP A 22 -20.49 21.73 -3.38
C ASP A 22 -19.92 20.46 -2.73
N LEU A 23 -20.48 20.09 -1.57
CA LEU A 23 -19.95 19.00 -0.75
C LEU A 23 -20.02 17.64 -1.48
N SER A 24 -21.08 17.39 -2.25
CA SER A 24 -21.26 16.13 -2.96
C SER A 24 -20.20 15.97 -4.05
N SER A 25 -19.92 17.03 -4.81
CA SER A 25 -18.84 17.04 -5.80
C SER A 25 -17.47 16.83 -5.16
N VAL A 26 -17.22 17.44 -3.99
CA VAL A 26 -15.95 17.23 -3.26
C VAL A 26 -15.79 15.78 -2.81
N ILE A 27 -16.84 15.17 -2.23
CA ILE A 27 -16.79 13.76 -1.78
C ILE A 27 -16.51 12.82 -2.97
N SER A 28 -17.27 13.00 -4.07
CA SER A 28 -17.07 12.21 -5.29
C SER A 28 -15.67 12.42 -5.87
N GLY A 29 -15.19 13.67 -5.90
CA GLY A 29 -13.84 13.98 -6.38
C GLY A 29 -12.72 13.35 -5.54
N VAL A 30 -12.90 13.23 -4.22
CA VAL A 30 -11.96 12.50 -3.36
C VAL A 30 -11.97 11.00 -3.67
N GLN A 31 -13.14 10.41 -3.89
CA GLN A 31 -13.25 8.99 -4.25
C GLN A 31 -12.65 8.68 -5.62
N GLU A 32 -12.87 9.56 -6.59
CA GLU A 32 -12.25 9.48 -7.92
C GLU A 32 -10.73 9.57 -7.80
N LEU A 33 -10.22 10.58 -7.09
CA LEU A 33 -8.77 10.75 -6.90
C LEU A 33 -8.15 9.52 -6.22
N ARG A 34 -8.80 8.97 -5.18
CA ARG A 34 -8.36 7.74 -4.51
C ARG A 34 -8.26 6.57 -5.50
N SER A 35 -9.26 6.39 -6.35
CA SER A 35 -9.31 5.30 -7.32
C SER A 35 -8.20 5.46 -8.37
N THR A 36 -8.01 6.66 -8.89
CA THR A 36 -6.93 7.00 -9.82
C THR A 36 -5.56 6.73 -9.22
N VAL A 37 -5.32 7.17 -7.97
CA VAL A 37 -4.06 6.91 -7.25
C VAL A 37 -3.83 5.41 -7.06
N LYS A 38 -4.87 4.64 -6.69
CA LYS A 38 -4.77 3.19 -6.51
C LYS A 38 -4.32 2.50 -7.82
N ILE A 39 -4.96 2.84 -8.94
CA ILE A 39 -4.63 2.26 -10.25
C ILE A 39 -3.19 2.60 -10.63
N LEU A 40 -2.82 3.88 -10.51
CA LEU A 40 -1.48 4.35 -10.87
C LEU A 40 -0.41 3.63 -10.05
N LEU A 41 -0.54 3.61 -8.73
CA LEU A 41 0.45 2.96 -7.86
C LEU A 41 0.53 1.44 -8.08
N SER A 42 -0.61 0.78 -8.36
CA SER A 42 -0.61 -0.65 -8.69
C SER A 42 0.17 -0.91 -9.99
N GLY A 43 -0.08 -0.10 -11.02
CA GLY A 43 0.64 -0.20 -12.29
C GLY A 43 2.14 0.02 -12.15
N LEU A 44 2.57 0.96 -11.29
CA LEU A 44 4.00 1.19 -11.02
C LEU A 44 4.66 -0.01 -10.33
N VAL A 45 3.98 -0.64 -9.37
CA VAL A 45 4.49 -1.84 -8.69
C VAL A 45 4.58 -3.02 -9.67
N GLU A 46 3.60 -3.19 -10.55
CA GLU A 46 3.62 -4.22 -11.58
C GLU A 46 4.76 -3.99 -12.59
N GLN A 47 4.99 -2.74 -13.00
CA GLN A 47 6.10 -2.37 -13.88
C GLN A 47 7.46 -2.67 -13.24
N GLU A 48 7.63 -2.36 -11.95
CA GLU A 48 8.87 -2.65 -11.21
C GLU A 48 9.15 -4.17 -11.20
N ARG A 49 8.15 -4.98 -10.85
CA ARG A 49 8.25 -6.46 -10.84
C ARG A 49 8.63 -7.04 -12.20
N PHE A 50 8.07 -6.50 -13.29
CA PHE A 50 8.39 -6.98 -14.64
C PHE A 50 9.81 -6.61 -15.07
N CYS A 51 10.31 -5.44 -14.68
CA CYS A 51 11.68 -5.02 -14.95
C CYS A 51 12.71 -5.85 -14.19
N GLU A 52 12.46 -6.19 -12.92
CA GLU A 52 13.32 -7.10 -12.14
C GLU A 52 13.41 -8.49 -12.79
N THR A 53 12.28 -8.98 -13.27
CA THR A 53 12.19 -10.30 -13.91
C THR A 53 13.01 -10.36 -15.21
N LYS A 54 13.02 -9.29 -16.03
CA LYS A 54 13.78 -9.25 -17.30
C LYS A 54 15.29 -9.30 -17.15
N LEU A 55 15.84 -8.87 -16.01
CA LEU A 55 17.29 -8.93 -15.76
C LEU A 55 17.75 -10.32 -15.26
N SER A 56 16.81 -11.22 -14.93
CA SER A 56 17.12 -12.59 -14.48
C SER A 56 17.11 -13.65 -15.59
N PHE A 57 16.70 -13.29 -16.82
CA PHE A 57 16.60 -14.22 -17.95
C PHE A 57 17.79 -14.16 -18.93
N SER A 58 19.01 -13.96 -18.42
CA SER A 58 20.21 -14.29 -19.20
C SER A 58 20.71 -15.66 -18.76
N ASP A 59 20.43 -16.66 -19.61
CA ASP A 59 20.90 -18.05 -19.61
C ASP A 59 20.29 -19.07 -18.62
N SER A 60 19.09 -19.57 -18.97
CA SER A 60 18.86 -21.02 -19.00
C SER A 60 17.59 -21.39 -19.78
N PRO A 61 17.68 -22.15 -20.88
CA PRO A 61 16.54 -22.87 -21.42
C PRO A 61 16.45 -24.23 -20.72
N GLY A 62 15.53 -24.40 -19.77
CA GLY A 62 15.38 -25.72 -19.15
C GLY A 62 14.27 -25.82 -18.11
N LEU A 63 13.25 -26.61 -18.49
CA LEU A 63 12.31 -27.35 -17.63
C LEU A 63 11.09 -26.58 -17.10
N HIS A 64 10.02 -26.68 -17.90
CA HIS A 64 8.76 -27.23 -17.40
C HIS A 64 9.04 -28.41 -16.46
N ALA A 65 8.69 -28.26 -15.18
CA ALA A 65 8.31 -29.39 -14.35
C ALA A 65 7.03 -28.98 -13.62
N ALA A 66 5.92 -29.53 -14.10
CA ALA A 66 4.71 -29.67 -13.30
C ALA A 66 5.08 -30.51 -12.07
N GLY A 67 4.85 -29.96 -10.88
CA GLY A 67 4.92 -30.66 -9.61
C GLY A 67 3.70 -30.24 -8.80
N GLU A 68 2.64 -31.04 -8.90
CA GLU A 68 1.53 -31.06 -7.97
C GLU A 68 2.08 -31.62 -6.65
N GLU A 69 2.13 -30.89 -5.53
CA GLU A 69 2.11 -31.47 -4.18
C GLU A 69 1.47 -30.49 -3.17
N GLU A 70 0.18 -30.74 -2.95
CA GLU A 70 -0.55 -30.83 -1.67
C GLU A 70 -0.67 -29.65 -0.68
N GLU A 71 -1.93 -29.45 -0.29
CA GLU A 71 -2.48 -28.57 0.73
C GLU A 71 -1.93 -28.88 2.13
N GLN A 72 -1.68 -27.83 2.92
CA GLN A 72 -1.71 -27.96 4.37
C GLN A 72 -2.31 -26.68 4.98
N GLU A 73 -3.61 -26.74 5.23
CA GLU A 73 -4.30 -25.85 6.15
C GLU A 73 -3.90 -26.25 7.57
N GLU A 74 -3.30 -25.33 8.33
CA GLU A 74 -3.30 -25.42 9.79
C GLU A 74 -4.13 -24.26 10.34
N SER A 75 -5.42 -24.55 10.53
CA SER A 75 -6.34 -23.77 11.32
C SER A 75 -6.11 -24.14 12.79
N ASP A 76 -5.68 -23.18 13.60
CA ASP A 76 -5.76 -23.27 15.06
C ASP A 76 -6.62 -22.11 15.56
N GLU A 77 -7.91 -22.40 15.76
CA GLU A 77 -8.84 -21.57 16.53
C GLU A 77 -8.86 -22.02 17.99
N GLY A 78 -8.61 -21.06 18.89
CA GLY A 78 -8.82 -21.18 20.34
C GLY A 78 -8.27 -19.92 21.03
N ASP A 79 -8.99 -18.80 21.08
CA ASP A 79 -10.16 -18.48 21.92
C ASP A 79 -9.84 -18.09 23.37
N GLU A 80 -10.40 -16.94 23.74
CA GLU A 80 -10.56 -16.26 25.05
C GLU A 80 -9.34 -15.81 25.89
N GLY A 81 -9.30 -14.50 26.21
CA GLY A 81 -8.34 -14.00 27.20
C GLY A 81 -8.29 -12.49 27.45
N LEU A 82 -9.44 -11.89 27.74
CA LEU A 82 -9.61 -10.54 28.32
C LEU A 82 -8.46 -10.01 29.22
N GLN A 83 -8.11 -8.74 28.95
CA GLN A 83 -7.83 -7.68 29.92
C GLN A 83 -6.43 -7.51 30.55
N LYS A 84 -6.06 -6.21 30.59
CA LYS A 84 -5.03 -5.53 31.40
C LYS A 84 -3.60 -5.74 30.88
N ALA A 85 -2.87 -4.68 30.51
CA ALA A 85 -2.62 -3.57 31.40
C ALA A 85 -2.44 -2.25 30.63
N ARG A 86 -3.12 -1.22 31.14
CA ARG A 86 -2.79 0.18 30.95
C ARG A 86 -1.30 0.39 31.26
N LEU A 87 -0.48 0.65 30.24
CA LEU A 87 0.85 1.24 30.43
C LEU A 87 0.74 2.76 30.34
N GLN A 88 0.16 3.37 31.38
CA GLN A 88 0.41 4.75 31.80
C GLN A 88 0.96 4.69 33.24
N PRO A 89 1.63 5.72 33.80
CA PRO A 89 2.33 6.90 33.25
C PRO A 89 3.75 7.02 33.92
N PRO A 90 4.45 8.19 33.95
CA PRO A 90 4.13 9.21 34.96
C PRO A 90 4.16 10.66 34.46
N ALA A 91 3.50 11.49 35.25
CA ALA A 91 3.21 12.90 35.03
C ALA A 91 4.44 13.82 34.90
N LYS A 92 4.19 14.95 34.24
CA LYS A 92 5.03 16.15 34.21
C LYS A 92 5.52 16.51 35.62
N LYS A 93 6.82 16.72 35.80
CA LYS A 93 7.35 17.51 36.91
C LYS A 93 7.74 18.88 36.39
N SER A 94 6.93 19.88 36.72
CA SER A 94 7.34 21.29 36.73
C SER A 94 8.36 21.47 37.83
N LYS A 95 9.48 22.15 37.55
CA LYS A 95 10.31 22.77 38.59
C LYS A 95 10.67 24.18 38.16
N ASN A 96 10.10 25.13 38.89
CA ASN A 96 10.49 26.53 38.86
C ASN A 96 11.93 26.67 39.36
N THR A 97 12.73 27.43 38.64
CA THR A 97 13.81 28.27 39.18
C THR A 97 13.97 29.43 38.22
#